data_AF-A0A1T5JBJ6-F1
#
_entry.id   AF-A0A1T5JBJ6-F1
#
_cell.length_a   1.000
_cell.length_b   1.000
_cell.length_c   1.000
_cell.angle_alpha   90.00
_cell.angle_beta   90.00
_cell.angle_gamma   90.00
#
_symmetry.space_group_name_H-M   'P 1'
#
loop_
_entity.id
_entity.type
_entity.pdbx_description
1 polymer ?
#
loop_
_entity_poly.entity_id
_entity_poly.type
_entity_poly.pdbx_seq_one_letter_code
_entity_poly.pdbx_strand_id
1 'polypeptide(L)'
;MNLIETLQSGGAFASTEAQKRQIKLAKNKTADVLVRELPDAEFRKKVGAPYDRSNLIAACVVGEDGKPLMSAEQAAQLKVSVARDLERICFEVNGAGDQTESDEQAGKS
;
A
#
# COMPACT_ATOMS: atom_id res chain seq x y z
N MET A 1 -13.03 24.49 18.22
CA MET A 1 -12.59 23.27 17.53
C MET A 1 -11.37 22.77 18.27
N ASN A 2 -11.44 21.57 18.84
CA ASN A 2 -10.27 20.98 19.47
C ASN A 2 -9.35 20.37 18.40
N LEU A 3 -8.09 20.11 18.76
CA LEU A 3 -7.10 19.60 17.80
C LEU A 3 -7.52 18.25 17.21
N ILE A 4 -8.14 17.37 18.00
CA ILE A 4 -8.57 16.05 17.53
C ILE A 4 -9.65 16.14 16.46
N GLU A 5 -10.66 17.02 16.62
CA GLU A 5 -11.68 17.27 15.60
C GLU A 5 -11.07 17.79 14.30
N THR A 6 -10.05 18.65 14.42
CA THR A 6 -9.31 19.18 13.25
C THR A 6 -8.58 18.06 12.52
N LEU A 7 -7.88 17.19 13.25
CA LEU A 7 -7.18 16.03 12.68
C LEU A 7 -8.14 15.03 12.02
N GLN A 8 -9.31 14.79 12.62
CA GLN A 8 -10.34 13.91 12.07
C GLN A 8 -10.88 14.46 10.74
N SER A 9 -11.26 15.74 10.72
CA SER A 9 -11.77 16.39 9.51
C SER A 9 -10.70 16.58 8.43
N GLY A 10 -9.43 16.63 8.80
CA GLY A 10 -8.30 16.86 7.92
C GLY A 10 -7.69 15.61 7.29
N GLY A 11 -8.27 14.42 7.51
CA GLY A 11 -7.75 13.17 6.94
C GLY A 11 -6.45 12.67 7.59
N ALA A 12 -6.18 13.04 8.85
CA ALA A 12 -4.97 12.62 9.56
C ALA A 12 -5.00 11.16 10.06
N PHE A 13 -6.14 10.48 9.94
CA PHE A 13 -6.33 9.09 10.33
C PHE A 13 -6.56 8.25 9.07
N ALA A 14 -6.03 7.02 9.07
CA ALA A 14 -6.23 6.08 7.97
C ALA A 14 -7.72 5.91 7.68
N SER A 15 -8.09 6.09 6.41
CA SER A 15 -9.46 5.92 5.95
C SER A 15 -9.91 4.46 6.10
N THR A 16 -11.18 4.27 6.48
CA THR A 16 -11.83 2.95 6.46
C THR A 16 -12.29 2.55 5.06
N GLU A 17 -12.28 3.49 4.11
CA GLU A 17 -12.71 3.26 2.73
C GLU A 17 -11.54 2.81 1.85
N ALA A 18 -11.78 1.81 1.00
CA ALA A 18 -10.80 1.38 0.03
C ALA A 18 -10.82 2.28 -1.20
N GLN A 19 -9.64 2.65 -1.68
CA GLN A 19 -9.48 3.48 -2.86
C GLN A 19 -9.32 2.61 -4.12
N LYS A 20 -10.07 2.93 -5.17
CA LYS A 20 -9.89 2.27 -6.48
C LYS A 20 -8.60 2.76 -7.13
N ARG A 21 -7.79 1.83 -7.62
CA ARG A 21 -6.53 2.06 -8.33
C ARG A 21 -6.47 1.16 -9.55
N GLN A 22 -5.69 1.55 -10.54
CA GLN A 22 -5.50 0.77 -11.75
C GLN A 22 -4.07 0.22 -11.78
N ILE A 23 -3.92 -1.07 -12.06
CA ILE A 23 -2.63 -1.73 -12.27
C ILE A 23 -2.45 -2.13 -13.73
N LYS A 24 -1.18 -2.21 -14.14
CA LYS A 24 -0.82 -2.74 -15.45
C LYS A 24 -0.59 -4.26 -15.39
N LEU A 25 -1.29 -4.96 -16.27
CA LEU A 25 -1.11 -6.39 -16.53
C LEU A 25 -0.35 -6.59 -17.85
N ALA A 26 0.01 -7.84 -18.13
CA ALA A 26 0.69 -8.19 -19.38
C ALA A 26 -0.16 -7.83 -20.62
N LYS A 27 0.53 -7.56 -21.74
CA LYS A 27 -0.08 -7.27 -23.06
C LYS A 27 -0.98 -6.03 -23.05
N ASN A 28 -0.52 -4.94 -22.41
CA ASN A 28 -1.23 -3.65 -22.34
C ASN A 28 -2.63 -3.74 -21.72
N LYS A 29 -2.92 -4.77 -20.93
CA LYS A 29 -4.17 -4.86 -20.18
C LYS A 29 -4.01 -4.09 -18.88
N THR A 30 -5.11 -3.53 -18.40
CA THR A 30 -5.20 -2.96 -17.06
C THR A 30 -6.27 -3.68 -16.25
N ALA A 31 -6.17 -3.61 -14.93
CA ALA A 31 -7.20 -4.07 -14.02
C ALA A 31 -7.38 -3.08 -12.89
N ASP A 32 -8.60 -2.96 -12.41
CA ASP A 32 -8.91 -2.18 -11.22
C ASP A 32 -8.68 -3.04 -9.97
N VAL A 33 -8.12 -2.43 -8.94
CA VAL A 33 -7.91 -3.02 -7.61
C VAL A 33 -8.40 -2.03 -6.55
N LEU A 34 -8.92 -2.57 -5.45
CA LEU A 34 -9.25 -1.77 -4.26
C LEU A 34 -8.08 -1.86 -3.28
N VAL A 35 -7.62 -0.71 -2.82
CA VAL A 35 -6.48 -0.59 -1.91
C VAL A 35 -6.89 0.25 -0.71
N ARG A 36 -6.83 -0.32 0.48
CA ARG A 36 -7.12 0.40 1.73
C ARG A 36 -5.87 1.01 2.33
N GLU A 37 -6.09 2.08 3.11
CA GLU A 37 -5.09 2.62 4.00
C GLU A 37 -4.92 1.71 5.22
N LEU A 38 -3.71 1.69 5.76
CA LEU A 38 -3.37 1.04 7.02
C LEU A 38 -3.08 2.13 8.07
N PRO A 39 -3.53 1.95 9.32
CA PRO A 39 -3.01 2.77 10.41
C PRO A 39 -1.48 2.68 10.48
N ASP A 40 -0.80 3.77 10.84
CA ASP A 40 0.68 3.84 10.90
C ASP A 40 1.30 2.62 11.61
N ALA A 41 0.76 2.23 12.76
CA ALA A 41 1.27 1.11 13.54
C ALA A 41 1.15 -0.24 12.80
N GLU A 42 0.15 -0.41 11.94
CA GLU A 42 0.03 -1.59 11.08
C GLU A 42 0.93 -1.49 9.86
N PHE A 43 0.98 -0.33 9.21
CA PHE A 43 1.85 -0.08 8.06
C PHE A 43 3.31 -0.35 8.39
N ARG A 44 3.83 0.22 9.50
CA ARG A 44 5.21 0.00 9.97
C ARG A 44 5.53 -1.46 10.27
N LYS A 45 4.55 -2.26 10.70
CA LYS A 45 4.75 -3.72 10.88
C LYS A 45 4.91 -4.45 9.54
N LYS A 46 4.38 -3.90 8.44
CA LYS A 46 4.49 -4.49 7.10
C LYS A 46 5.77 -4.06 6.38
N VAL A 47 6.22 -2.82 6.60
CA VAL A 47 7.41 -2.26 5.93
C VAL A 47 8.69 -2.34 6.77
N GLY A 48 8.59 -2.72 8.04
CA GLY A 48 9.75 -2.90 8.93
C GLY A 48 10.62 -4.11 8.56
N ALA A 49 11.85 -4.14 9.08
CA ALA A 49 12.77 -5.24 8.83
C ALA A 49 12.40 -6.53 9.61
N PRO A 50 12.42 -7.72 8.98
CA PRO A 50 12.69 -7.96 7.56
C PRO A 50 11.50 -7.57 6.68
N TYR A 51 11.76 -6.76 5.65
CA TYR A 51 10.71 -6.32 4.73
C TYR A 51 10.34 -7.43 3.75
N ASP A 52 9.06 -7.74 3.69
CA ASP A 52 8.48 -8.65 2.69
C ASP A 52 7.28 -7.97 2.02
N ARG A 53 7.47 -7.62 0.74
CA ARG A 53 6.44 -6.94 -0.06
C ARG A 53 5.13 -7.71 -0.15
N SER A 54 5.16 -9.03 -0.07
CA SER A 54 3.95 -9.85 -0.17
C SER A 54 3.01 -9.60 1.02
N ASN A 55 3.58 -9.36 2.21
CA ASN A 55 2.84 -9.02 3.42
C ASN A 55 2.20 -7.62 3.35
N LEU A 56 2.87 -6.66 2.71
CA LEU A 56 2.31 -5.33 2.47
C LEU A 56 1.13 -5.40 1.49
N ILE A 57 1.32 -6.08 0.35
CA ILE A 57 0.29 -6.23 -0.69
C ILE A 57 -0.95 -6.91 -0.12
N ALA A 58 -0.79 -8.04 0.58
CA ALA A 58 -1.92 -8.76 1.18
C ALA A 58 -2.65 -7.96 2.27
N ALA A 59 -1.98 -7.00 2.91
CA ALA A 59 -2.60 -6.15 3.91
C ALA A 59 -3.40 -4.98 3.32
N CYS A 60 -2.96 -4.43 2.19
CA CYS A 60 -3.57 -3.24 1.58
C CYS A 60 -4.59 -3.58 0.48
N VAL A 61 -4.35 -4.63 -0.31
CA VAL A 61 -5.22 -4.98 -1.45
C VAL A 61 -6.41 -5.80 -0.95
N VAL A 62 -7.61 -5.24 -1.14
CA VAL A 62 -8.86 -5.81 -0.62
C VAL A 62 -9.88 -6.10 -1.72
N GLY A 63 -10.81 -7.00 -1.45
CA GLY A 63 -12.00 -7.22 -2.26
C GLY A 63 -13.08 -6.17 -1.99
N GLU A 64 -14.20 -6.29 -2.71
CA GLU A 64 -15.37 -5.40 -2.53
C GLU A 64 -16.00 -5.52 -1.14
N ASP A 65 -15.78 -6.64 -0.44
CA ASP A 65 -16.22 -6.87 0.94
C ASP A 65 -15.27 -6.28 1.99
N GLY A 66 -14.22 -5.57 1.56
CA GLY A 66 -13.20 -4.95 2.42
C GLY A 66 -12.22 -5.95 3.04
N LYS A 67 -12.32 -7.25 2.72
CA LYS A 67 -11.37 -8.27 3.21
C LYS A 67 -10.17 -8.38 2.27
N PRO A 68 -9.02 -8.90 2.75
CA PRO A 68 -7.87 -9.17 1.90
C PRO A 68 -8.27 -9.93 0.62
N LEU A 69 -7.91 -9.38 -0.55
CA LEU A 69 -8.22 -10.01 -1.83
C LEU A 69 -7.40 -11.29 -2.05
N MET A 70 -6.20 -11.34 -1.47
CA MET A 70 -5.27 -12.46 -1.57
C MET A 70 -4.42 -12.58 -0.31
N SER A 71 -3.93 -13.79 -0.04
CA SER A 71 -2.96 -14.04 1.04
C SER A 71 -1.55 -13.56 0.67
N ALA A 72 -0.65 -13.51 1.65
CA ALA A 72 0.77 -13.18 1.41
C ALA A 72 1.42 -14.22 0.49
N GLU A 73 1.09 -15.51 0.66
CA GLU A 73 1.59 -16.59 -0.18
C GLU A 73 1.13 -16.41 -1.64
N GLN A 74 -0.12 -16.00 -1.86
CA GLN A 74 -0.62 -15.69 -3.19
C GLN A 74 0.04 -14.44 -3.79
N ALA A 75 0.25 -13.40 -2.97
CA ALA A 75 0.95 -12.19 -3.39
C ALA A 75 2.42 -12.47 -3.76
N ALA A 76 3.08 -13.41 -3.08
CA ALA A 76 4.44 -13.84 -3.39
C ALA A 76 4.57 -14.55 -4.75
N GLN A 77 3.46 -15.07 -5.30
CA GLN A 77 3.42 -15.69 -6.64
C GLN A 77 3.14 -14.69 -7.77
N LEU A 78 2.92 -13.41 -7.46
CA LEU A 78 2.70 -12.39 -8.48
C LEU A 78 3.94 -12.22 -9.37
N LYS A 79 3.70 -11.92 -10.65
CA LYS A 79 4.79 -11.49 -11.54
C LYS A 79 5.46 -10.26 -10.96
N VAL A 80 6.79 -10.20 -11.02
CA VAL A 80 7.61 -9.13 -10.43
C VAL A 80 7.09 -7.72 -10.79
N SER A 81 6.72 -7.48 -12.06
CA SER A 81 6.21 -6.18 -12.49
C SER A 81 4.86 -5.81 -11.83
N VAL A 82 3.98 -6.78 -11.62
CA VAL A 82 2.67 -6.57 -10.97
C VAL A 82 2.87 -6.35 -9.47
N ALA A 83 3.75 -7.13 -8.84
CA ALA A 83 4.07 -6.97 -7.43
C ALA A 83 4.67 -5.59 -7.13
N ARG A 84 5.59 -5.10 -7.99
CA ARG A 84 6.17 -3.74 -7.87
C ARG A 84 5.11 -2.63 -8.05
N ASP A 85 4.20 -2.79 -9.01
CA ASP A 85 3.14 -1.81 -9.25
C ASP A 85 2.17 -1.74 -8.06
N LEU A 86 1.77 -2.89 -7.52
CA LEU A 86 0.93 -2.96 -6.32
C LEU A 86 1.62 -2.41 -5.08
N GLU A 87 2.89 -2.75 -4.86
CA GLU A 87 3.70 -2.22 -3.77
C GLU A 87 3.74 -0.68 -3.82
N ARG A 88 4.09 -0.10 -4.97
CA ARG A 88 4.08 1.37 -5.17
C ARG A 88 2.73 1.97 -4.80
N ILE A 89 1.65 1.39 -5.30
CA ILE A 89 0.29 1.87 -4.99
C ILE A 89 -0.01 1.77 -3.48
N CYS A 90 0.43 0.70 -2.81
CA CYS A 90 0.25 0.55 -1.36
C CYS A 90 0.99 1.67 -0.61
N PHE A 91 2.23 2.01 -1.00
CA PHE A 91 2.96 3.13 -0.40
C PHE A 91 2.28 4.49 -0.66
N GLU A 92 1.81 4.73 -1.89
CA GLU A 92 1.11 5.96 -2.26
C GLU A 92 -0.18 6.15 -1.46
N VAL A 93 -1.01 5.11 -1.35
CA VAL A 93 -2.28 5.16 -0.59
C VAL A 93 -2.02 5.43 0.89
N ASN A 94 -0.94 4.89 1.46
CA ASN A 94 -0.56 5.11 2.85
C ASN A 94 0.20 6.43 3.09
N GLY A 95 0.30 7.32 2.09
CA GLY A 95 0.97 8.62 2.24
C GLY A 95 2.49 8.54 2.40
N ALA A 96 3.10 7.39 2.10
CA ALA A 96 4.54 7.15 2.25
C ALA A 96 5.36 7.51 1.00
N GLY A 97 4.71 8.06 -0.04
CA GLY A 97 5.33 8.45 -1.31
C GLY A 97 5.62 7.27 -2.24
N ASP A 98 6.30 7.54 -3.36
CA ASP A 98 6.79 6.50 -4.26
C ASP A 98 8.13 5.96 -3.72
N GLN A 99 8.12 4.79 -3.09
CA GLN A 99 9.32 4.09 -2.62
C GLN A 99 10.05 3.38 -3.78
N THR A 100 10.19 4.05 -4.93
CA THR A 100 11.09 3.62 -6.00
C THR A 100 12.52 4.12 -5.82
N GLU A 101 12.78 5.01 -4.85
CA GLU A 101 14.11 5.56 -4.55
C GLU A 101 14.37 5.64 -3.04
N SER A 102 14.75 4.53 -2.42
CA SER A 102 15.33 4.55 -1.07
C SER A 102 16.58 3.68 -0.99
N ASP A 103 17.50 3.86 -1.95
CA ASP A 103 18.87 3.33 -1.92
C ASP A 103 19.96 4.41 -2.13
N GLU A 104 19.66 5.72 -2.08
CA GLU A 104 20.70 6.73 -2.40
C GLU A 104 20.75 7.99 -1.52
N GLN A 105 20.39 7.92 -0.22
CA GLN A 105 20.77 8.95 0.76
C GLN A 105 21.15 8.36 2.12
N ALA A 106 22.18 7.51 2.13
CA ALA A 106 22.97 7.19 3.33
C ALA A 106 24.48 7.28 3.01
N GLY A 107 24.87 8.33 2.28
CA GLY A 107 26.24 8.56 1.88
C GLY A 107 26.44 9.95 1.28
N LYS A 108 26.39 10.98 2.12
CA LYS A 108 27.16 12.25 2.02
C LYS A 108 26.54 13.30 2.95
N SER A 109 27.18 13.53 4.09
CA SER A 109 27.63 14.84 4.62
C SER A 109 28.27 14.59 5.99
#